data_AF-W0P8G2-F1
#
_entry.id   AF-W0P8G2-F1
#
_cell.length_a   1.000
_cell.length_b   1.000
_cell.length_c   1.000
_cell.angle_alpha   90.00
_cell.angle_beta   90.00
_cell.angle_gamma   90.00
#
_symmetry.space_group_name_H-M   'P 1'
#
loop_
_entity.id
_entity.type
_entity.pdbx_description
1 polymer ?
#
loop_
_entity_poly.entity_id
_entity_poly.type
_entity_poly.pdbx_seq_one_letter_code
_entity_poly.pdbx_strand_id
1 'polypeptide(L)'
;MPVNIQAACVMPSFGGGHEAMSCDLLPTDAPGPHYQGDVRDVLDYPWDLMIAHPPCTDLSVSGARHFATKRLDGRQQASASFFMMLAKAGIPRIAIENPVCVMSSLYRKPDQIIQPWQFGHGETKATCLWLKGLPLLTPTNIVEGRENRIHRMPPSADRWKLRSETFQGIADAMADQWGAEQFDLLRNIA
;
A
#
# COMPACT_ATOMS: atom_id res chain seq x y z
N MET A 1 -6.62 -3.87 15.82
CA MET A 1 -5.18 -3.61 16.01
C MET A 1 -4.73 -2.79 14.82
N PRO A 2 -4.09 -1.63 15.04
CA PRO A 2 -3.75 -0.74 13.94
C PRO A 2 -2.78 -1.44 12.99
N VAL A 3 -3.08 -1.36 11.70
CA VAL A 3 -2.11 -1.65 10.64
C VAL A 3 -0.93 -0.69 10.85
N ASN A 4 0.27 -1.25 10.84
CA ASN A 4 1.47 -0.54 11.27
C ASN A 4 1.78 0.64 10.37
N ILE A 5 1.47 0.53 9.07
CA ILE A 5 1.74 1.56 8.07
C ILE A 5 0.44 2.18 7.58
N GLN A 6 0.33 3.50 7.64
CA GLN A 6 -0.81 4.25 7.08
C GLN A 6 -0.49 4.72 5.66
N ALA A 7 0.73 5.24 5.45
CA ALA A 7 1.26 5.59 4.13
C ALA A 7 2.79 5.70 4.15
N ALA A 8 3.43 5.35 3.03
CA ALA A 8 4.76 5.83 2.67
C ALA A 8 4.59 6.97 1.66
N CYS A 9 5.08 8.16 1.98
CA CYS A 9 5.01 9.33 1.12
C CYS A 9 6.40 9.68 0.58
N VAL A 10 6.52 9.98 -0.71
CA VAL A 10 7.78 10.30 -1.38
C VAL A 10 7.84 11.80 -1.68
N MET A 11 8.89 12.45 -1.16
CA MET A 11 9.20 13.87 -1.28
C MET A 11 9.56 14.28 -2.72
N PRO A 12 9.45 15.58 -3.05
CA PRO A 12 9.95 16.09 -4.31
C PRO A 12 11.47 16.03 -4.42
N SER A 13 11.93 15.66 -5.60
CA SER A 13 13.34 15.64 -5.99
C SER A 13 13.84 17.08 -6.19
N PHE A 14 14.58 17.61 -5.23
CA PHE A 14 15.47 18.75 -5.46
C PHE A 14 16.89 18.22 -5.71
N GLY A 15 17.15 17.69 -6.91
CA GLY A 15 18.50 17.26 -7.31
C GLY A 15 18.64 15.85 -7.89
N GLY A 16 17.55 15.19 -8.27
CA GLY A 16 17.59 13.92 -9.00
C GLY A 16 17.51 12.66 -8.15
N GLY A 17 17.22 12.80 -6.85
CA GLY A 17 16.90 11.70 -5.94
C GLY A 17 15.56 11.92 -5.26
N HIS A 18 14.81 10.85 -5.04
CA HIS A 18 13.58 10.87 -4.24
C HIS A 18 13.92 10.53 -2.79
N GLU A 19 13.50 11.37 -1.85
CA GLU A 19 13.55 11.05 -0.42
C GLU A 19 12.19 10.49 0.01
N ALA A 20 12.17 9.30 0.59
CA ALA A 20 10.95 8.69 1.12
C ALA A 20 10.83 8.95 2.63
N MET A 21 9.61 9.22 3.09
CA MET A 21 9.27 9.28 4.50
C MET A 21 8.15 8.26 4.79
N SER A 22 8.36 7.41 5.79
CA SER A 22 7.28 6.55 6.29
C SER A 22 6.40 7.29 7.30
N CYS A 23 5.10 6.96 7.31
CA CYS A 23 4.13 7.48 8.27
C CYS A 23 3.37 6.34 8.93
N ASP A 24 3.67 6.09 10.21
CA ASP A 24 3.21 4.92 10.96
C ASP A 24 2.64 5.35 12.31
N LEU A 25 1.65 4.61 12.81
CA LEU A 25 1.10 4.86 14.14
C LEU A 25 2.00 4.33 15.26
N LEU A 26 2.84 3.34 14.95
CA LEU A 26 3.80 2.76 15.88
C LEU A 26 5.23 3.19 15.48
N PRO A 27 6.21 3.08 16.39
CA PRO A 27 7.60 3.37 16.06
C PRO A 27 8.10 2.53 14.87
N THR A 28 8.87 3.17 13.99
CA THR A 28 9.60 2.49 12.91
C THR A 28 10.73 1.61 13.45
N ASP A 29 10.93 0.45 12.82
CA ASP A 29 12.12 -0.40 13.01
C ASP A 29 13.22 -0.07 11.97
N ALA A 30 12.91 0.76 10.96
CA ALA A 30 13.79 1.09 9.84
C ALA A 30 14.45 2.48 9.99
N PRO A 31 15.71 2.64 9.54
CA PRO A 31 16.37 3.94 9.50
C PRO A 31 15.76 4.83 8.40
N GLY A 32 15.89 6.15 8.57
CA GLY A 32 15.45 7.15 7.59
C GLY A 32 14.38 8.10 8.12
N PRO A 33 13.87 9.02 7.26
CA PRO A 33 12.80 9.94 7.63
C PRO A 33 11.53 9.18 8.03
N HIS A 34 11.00 9.50 9.21
CA HIS A 34 9.83 8.84 9.75
C HIS A 34 8.97 9.83 10.53
N TYR A 35 7.67 9.83 10.24
CA TYR A 35 6.65 10.50 11.04
C TYR A 35 5.84 9.47 11.82
N GLN A 36 5.93 9.52 13.15
CA GLN A 36 5.11 8.69 14.01
C GLN A 36 3.82 9.44 14.38
N GLY A 37 2.71 9.12 13.73
CA GLY A 37 1.45 9.83 13.92
C GLY A 37 0.41 9.49 12.88
N ASP A 38 -0.63 10.32 12.80
CA ASP A 38 -1.66 10.12 11.79
C ASP A 38 -1.25 10.75 10.46
N VAL A 39 -1.38 10.01 9.36
CA VAL A 39 -1.06 10.52 8.01
C VAL A 39 -1.79 11.82 7.68
N ARG A 40 -2.98 12.06 8.26
CA ARG A 40 -3.73 13.31 8.08
C ARG A 40 -2.96 14.55 8.53
N ASP A 41 -2.00 14.40 9.42
CA ASP A 41 -1.16 15.50 9.90
C ASP A 41 -0.17 15.98 8.82
N VAL A 42 0.13 15.12 7.84
CA VAL A 42 1.16 15.36 6.83
C VAL A 42 0.63 15.32 5.39
N LEU A 43 -0.63 14.97 5.14
CA LEU A 43 -1.18 14.83 3.76
C LEU A 43 -1.11 16.11 2.92
N ASP A 44 -1.10 17.28 3.54
CA ASP A 44 -1.11 18.59 2.86
C ASP A 44 0.30 19.08 2.45
N TYR A 45 1.34 18.31 2.77
CA TYR A 45 2.70 18.56 2.27
C TYR A 45 2.77 18.30 0.75
N PRO A 46 3.74 18.91 0.04
CA PRO A 46 3.87 18.80 -1.41
C PRO A 46 4.45 17.44 -1.84
N TRP A 47 3.75 16.35 -1.53
CA TRP A 47 4.13 15.00 -1.93
C TRP A 47 3.95 14.79 -3.43
N ASP A 48 4.94 14.18 -4.07
CA ASP A 48 4.84 13.81 -5.48
C ASP A 48 4.23 12.41 -5.67
N LEU A 49 4.35 11.55 -4.67
CA LEU A 49 3.87 10.17 -4.67
C LEU A 49 3.47 9.71 -3.26
N MET A 50 2.36 8.99 -3.15
CA MET A 50 1.94 8.28 -1.94
C MET A 50 1.67 6.80 -2.23
N ILE A 51 2.25 5.91 -1.43
CA ILE A 51 1.93 4.49 -1.37
C ILE A 51 1.23 4.23 -0.03
N ALA A 52 -0.08 3.97 -0.05
CA ALA A 52 -0.89 3.91 1.17
C ALA A 52 -1.42 2.50 1.47
N HIS A 53 -1.51 2.18 2.76
CA HIS A 53 -1.90 0.86 3.27
C HIS A 53 -3.08 0.99 4.25
N PRO A 54 -4.29 1.38 3.79
CA PRO A 54 -5.43 1.60 4.68
C PRO A 54 -5.86 0.32 5.41
N PRO A 55 -6.61 0.43 6.53
CA PRO A 55 -6.96 -0.70 7.41
C PRO A 55 -7.58 -1.92 6.70
N CYS A 56 -6.73 -2.87 6.30
CA CYS A 56 -7.16 -4.09 5.62
C CYS A 56 -7.95 -5.02 6.53
N THR A 57 -7.77 -4.92 7.85
CA THR A 57 -8.51 -5.70 8.85
C THR A 57 -10.02 -5.53 8.71
N ASP A 58 -10.49 -4.33 8.38
CA ASP A 58 -11.93 -4.01 8.31
C ASP A 58 -12.51 -4.16 6.90
N LEU A 59 -11.64 -4.12 5.89
CA LEU A 59 -12.01 -4.10 4.48
C LEU A 59 -11.85 -5.47 3.78
N SER A 60 -10.86 -6.29 4.17
CA SER A 60 -10.47 -7.51 3.44
C SER A 60 -11.51 -8.63 3.52
N VAL A 61 -11.78 -9.29 2.39
CA VAL A 61 -12.76 -10.39 2.29
C VAL A 61 -12.33 -11.65 3.04
N SER A 62 -11.05 -11.80 3.33
CA SER A 62 -10.55 -12.87 4.21
C SER A 62 -11.12 -12.79 5.63
N GLY A 63 -11.62 -11.61 6.04
CA GLY A 63 -12.33 -11.38 7.30
C GLY A 63 -13.86 -11.30 7.15
N ALA A 64 -14.44 -11.76 6.04
CA ALA A 64 -15.85 -11.52 5.68
C ALA A 64 -16.86 -12.01 6.73
N ARG A 65 -16.55 -13.10 7.45
CA ARG A 65 -17.40 -13.62 8.54
C ARG A 65 -17.70 -12.59 9.63
N HIS A 66 -16.84 -11.58 9.79
CA HIS A 66 -16.97 -10.52 10.80
C HIS A 66 -17.59 -9.23 10.25
N PHE A 67 -17.95 -9.19 8.96
CA PHE A 67 -18.43 -7.96 8.34
C PHE A 67 -19.77 -7.47 8.90
N ALA A 68 -20.68 -8.36 9.30
CA ALA A 68 -21.93 -7.94 9.92
C ALA A 68 -21.67 -7.08 11.17
N THR A 69 -20.83 -7.56 12.09
CA THR A 69 -20.42 -6.81 13.28
C THR A 69 -19.69 -5.52 12.92
N LYS A 70 -18.71 -5.56 11.99
CA LYS A 70 -17.94 -4.38 11.55
C LYS A 70 -18.79 -3.29 10.90
N ARG A 71 -19.91 -3.66 10.28
CA ARG A 71 -20.87 -2.71 9.71
C ARG A 71 -21.78 -2.12 10.77
N LEU A 72 -22.20 -2.94 11.74
CA LEU A 72 -23.04 -2.50 12.86
C LEU A 72 -22.29 -1.53 13.79
N ASP A 73 -21.01 -1.79 14.07
CA ASP A 73 -20.16 -0.93 14.89
C ASP A 73 -19.50 0.23 14.11
N GLY A 74 -19.75 0.33 12.80
CA GLY A 74 -19.33 1.44 11.95
C GLY A 74 -17.86 1.43 11.50
N ARG A 75 -17.02 0.50 11.99
CA ARG A 75 -15.58 0.54 11.67
C ARG A 75 -15.27 0.25 10.20
N GLN A 76 -16.08 -0.59 9.52
CA GLN A 76 -15.90 -0.83 8.08
C GLN A 76 -16.12 0.46 7.27
N GLN A 77 -17.13 1.24 7.64
CA GLN A 77 -17.44 2.52 7.01
C GLN A 77 -16.36 3.56 7.30
N ALA A 78 -15.84 3.61 8.54
CA ALA A 78 -14.71 4.45 8.89
C ALA A 78 -13.46 4.12 8.05
N SER A 79 -13.10 2.84 7.93
CA SER A 79 -11.97 2.40 7.10
C SER A 79 -12.19 2.67 5.61
N ALA A 80 -13.42 2.52 5.11
CA ALA A 80 -13.76 2.85 3.72
C ALA A 80 -13.67 4.35 3.46
N SER A 81 -14.11 5.18 4.41
CA SER A 81 -13.96 6.63 4.35
C SER A 81 -12.48 7.03 4.36
N PHE A 82 -11.66 6.41 5.21
CA PHE A 82 -10.22 6.64 5.27
C PHE A 82 -9.53 6.23 3.96
N PHE A 83 -9.90 5.08 3.39
CA PHE A 83 -9.45 4.67 2.05
C PHE A 83 -9.78 5.75 1.01
N MET A 84 -11.02 6.26 1.00
CA MET A 84 -11.46 7.24 0.01
C MET A 84 -10.77 8.60 0.19
N MET A 85 -10.46 8.99 1.43
CA MET A 85 -9.68 10.18 1.74
C MET A 85 -8.29 10.09 1.11
N LEU A 86 -7.60 8.96 1.29
CA LEU A 86 -6.31 8.69 0.65
C LEU A 86 -6.43 8.70 -0.87
N ALA A 87 -7.45 8.02 -1.43
CA ALA A 87 -7.65 7.90 -2.87
C ALA A 87 -7.91 9.24 -3.56
N LYS A 88 -8.45 10.21 -2.81
CA LYS A 88 -8.83 11.54 -3.28
C LYS A 88 -7.84 12.63 -2.84
N ALA A 89 -6.74 12.28 -2.19
CA ALA A 89 -5.74 13.25 -1.79
C ALA A 89 -5.23 14.05 -2.99
N GLY A 90 -4.83 15.30 -2.75
CA GLY A 90 -4.29 16.23 -3.75
C GLY A 90 -2.97 15.77 -4.38
N ILE A 91 -2.38 14.68 -3.88
CA ILE A 91 -1.12 14.10 -4.34
C ILE A 91 -1.26 13.63 -5.79
N PRO A 92 -0.35 14.01 -6.71
CA PRO A 92 -0.47 13.70 -8.14
C PRO A 92 -0.45 12.20 -8.42
N ARG A 93 0.42 11.46 -7.73
CA ARG A 93 0.62 10.01 -7.90
C ARG A 93 0.26 9.26 -6.64
N ILE A 94 -0.63 8.27 -6.74
CA ILE A 94 -1.10 7.51 -5.58
C ILE A 94 -1.19 6.04 -5.96
N ALA A 95 -0.63 5.18 -5.13
CA ALA A 95 -0.91 3.76 -5.10
C ALA A 95 -1.54 3.41 -3.75
N ILE A 96 -2.77 2.89 -3.76
CA ILE A 96 -3.36 2.28 -2.57
C ILE A 96 -3.21 0.77 -2.68
N GLU A 97 -2.54 0.18 -1.71
CA GLU A 97 -2.34 -1.25 -1.58
C GLU A 97 -3.33 -1.83 -0.57
N ASN A 98 -4.01 -2.91 -0.96
CA ASN A 98 -4.81 -3.70 -0.02
C ASN A 98 -4.96 -5.13 -0.54
N PRO A 99 -5.16 -6.13 0.33
CA PRO A 99 -5.74 -7.40 -0.10
C PRO A 99 -7.09 -7.22 -0.83
N VAL A 100 -7.57 -8.29 -1.45
CA VAL A 100 -8.94 -8.31 -2.02
C VAL A 100 -9.96 -7.89 -0.94
N CYS A 101 -10.68 -6.80 -1.21
CA CYS A 101 -11.48 -6.11 -0.20
C CYS A 101 -12.80 -5.54 -0.76
N VAL A 102 -13.67 -5.08 0.14
CA VAL A 102 -14.99 -4.51 -0.18
C VAL A 102 -14.93 -3.24 -1.03
N MET A 103 -13.79 -2.57 -1.13
CA MET A 103 -13.64 -1.35 -1.94
C MET A 103 -13.87 -1.61 -3.43
N SER A 104 -13.67 -2.85 -3.91
CA SER A 104 -14.02 -3.25 -5.27
C SER A 104 -15.52 -3.18 -5.59
N SER A 105 -16.37 -3.08 -4.57
CA SER A 105 -17.82 -2.89 -4.69
C SER A 105 -18.25 -1.48 -4.26
N LEU A 106 -17.58 -0.89 -3.26
CA LEU A 106 -17.92 0.43 -2.73
C LEU A 106 -17.39 1.60 -3.56
N TYR A 107 -16.31 1.41 -4.31
CA TYR A 107 -15.64 2.47 -5.07
C TYR A 107 -15.48 2.10 -6.54
N ARG A 108 -14.49 1.27 -6.87
CA ARG A 108 -14.22 0.75 -8.21
C ARG A 108 -13.31 -0.47 -8.13
N LYS A 109 -13.20 -1.22 -9.24
CA LYS A 109 -12.20 -2.29 -9.36
C LYS A 109 -10.78 -1.71 -9.24
N PRO A 110 -9.84 -2.47 -8.64
CA PRO A 110 -8.43 -2.09 -8.66
C PRO A 110 -7.92 -2.06 -10.11
N ASP A 111 -6.94 -1.21 -10.38
CA ASP A 111 -6.28 -1.14 -11.69
C ASP A 111 -5.42 -2.37 -11.94
N GLN A 112 -4.89 -2.96 -10.86
CA GLN A 112 -4.04 -4.14 -10.93
C GLN A 112 -4.25 -5.06 -9.73
N ILE A 113 -4.09 -6.36 -9.96
CA ILE A 113 -3.90 -7.35 -8.90
C ILE A 113 -2.54 -8.01 -9.15
N ILE A 114 -1.67 -7.95 -8.15
CA ILE A 114 -0.32 -8.51 -8.18
C ILE A 114 -0.17 -9.65 -7.18
N GLN A 115 0.91 -10.41 -7.35
CA GLN A 115 1.28 -11.55 -6.52
C GLN A 115 2.78 -11.53 -6.21
N PRO A 116 3.20 -12.03 -5.03
CA PRO A 116 4.62 -12.06 -4.66
C PRO A 116 5.50 -12.81 -5.66
N TRP A 117 4.99 -13.89 -6.28
CA TRP A 117 5.74 -14.70 -7.23
C TRP A 117 6.08 -13.98 -8.54
N GLN A 118 5.44 -12.85 -8.81
CA GLN A 118 5.80 -11.97 -9.93
C GLN A 118 7.06 -11.13 -9.63
N PHE A 119 7.52 -11.12 -8.38
CA PHE A 119 8.60 -10.26 -7.88
C PHE A 119 9.62 -11.04 -7.02
N GLY A 120 9.83 -12.32 -7.30
CA GLY A 120 10.89 -13.13 -6.67
C GLY A 120 10.49 -13.88 -5.41
N HIS A 121 9.22 -13.87 -5.01
CA HIS A 121 8.73 -14.49 -3.77
C HIS A 121 7.72 -15.61 -4.07
N GLY A 122 8.07 -16.88 -3.90
CA GLY A 122 7.27 -18.06 -4.34
C GLY A 122 5.89 -18.24 -3.66
N GLU A 123 5.45 -17.29 -2.83
CA GLU A 123 4.14 -17.30 -2.18
C GLU A 123 3.00 -16.73 -3.05
N THR A 124 1.77 -17.05 -2.63
CA THR A 124 0.56 -16.39 -3.11
C THR A 124 -0.03 -15.50 -2.03
N LYS A 125 -0.22 -14.22 -2.37
CA LYS A 125 -0.91 -13.21 -1.56
C LYS A 125 -1.41 -12.14 -2.53
N ALA A 126 -2.66 -12.30 -2.98
CA ALA A 126 -3.27 -11.35 -3.91
C ALA A 126 -3.31 -9.95 -3.28
N THR A 127 -2.62 -9.02 -3.91
CA THR A 127 -2.58 -7.61 -3.52
C THR A 127 -3.21 -6.79 -4.63
N CYS A 128 -4.24 -6.03 -4.30
CA CYS A 128 -4.93 -5.10 -5.18
C CYS A 128 -4.26 -3.72 -5.10
N LEU A 129 -4.07 -3.09 -6.26
CA LEU A 129 -3.55 -1.74 -6.39
C LEU A 129 -4.61 -0.83 -7.02
N TRP A 130 -4.96 0.26 -6.33
CA TRP A 130 -5.71 1.37 -6.91
C TRP A 130 -4.75 2.53 -7.16
N LEU A 131 -4.60 2.88 -8.43
CA LEU A 131 -3.60 3.80 -8.93
C LEU A 131 -4.24 5.14 -9.36
N LYS A 132 -3.49 6.22 -9.18
CA LYS A 132 -3.75 7.56 -9.73
C LYS A 132 -2.41 8.07 -10.24
N GLY A 133 -2.34 8.49 -11.51
CA GLY A 133 -1.13 9.06 -12.08
C GLY A 133 0.08 8.12 -12.11
N LEU A 134 -0.12 6.80 -12.01
CA LEU A 134 0.93 5.79 -12.01
C LEU A 134 0.64 4.74 -13.09
N PRO A 135 1.66 4.23 -13.79
CA PRO A 135 1.52 3.05 -14.64
C PRO A 135 1.37 1.79 -13.80
N LEU A 136 0.84 0.75 -14.44
CA LEU A 136 0.76 -0.59 -13.85
C LEU A 136 2.16 -1.09 -13.48
N LEU A 137 2.29 -1.73 -12.32
CA LEU A 137 3.56 -2.26 -11.84
C LEU A 137 3.99 -3.45 -12.68
N THR A 138 5.19 -3.42 -13.23
CA THR A 138 5.70 -4.49 -14.09
C THR A 138 6.35 -5.60 -13.24
N PRO A 139 5.98 -6.88 -13.43
CA PRO A 139 6.70 -8.00 -12.82
C PRO A 139 8.21 -7.94 -13.09
N THR A 140 9.03 -8.04 -12.04
CA THR A 140 10.49 -7.92 -12.15
C THR A 140 11.21 -9.27 -12.11
N ASN A 141 10.62 -10.27 -11.45
CA ASN A 141 11.24 -11.60 -11.30
C ASN A 141 10.15 -12.66 -11.10
N ILE A 142 9.78 -13.36 -12.17
CA ILE A 142 8.76 -14.40 -12.10
C ILE A 142 9.40 -15.71 -11.64
N VAL A 143 9.02 -16.17 -10.45
CA VAL A 143 9.54 -17.42 -9.88
C VAL A 143 8.47 -18.52 -9.84
N GLU A 144 8.94 -19.76 -9.82
CA GLU A 144 8.13 -20.94 -9.54
C GLU A 144 7.69 -20.98 -8.06
N GLY A 145 6.75 -21.87 -7.75
CA GLY A 145 6.14 -21.98 -6.42
C GLY A 145 4.87 -21.13 -6.29
N ARG A 146 3.86 -21.63 -5.58
CA ARG A 146 2.59 -20.94 -5.34
C ARG A 146 2.11 -21.21 -3.92
N GLU A 147 3.04 -21.13 -2.97
CA GLU A 147 2.78 -21.54 -1.59
C GLU A 147 1.82 -20.58 -0.92
N ASN A 148 0.75 -21.11 -0.31
CA ASN A 148 -0.19 -20.29 0.45
C ASN A 148 0.28 -20.13 1.92
N ARG A 149 1.58 -19.85 2.10
CA ARG A 149 2.27 -19.75 3.40
C ARG A 149 1.62 -18.71 4.31
N ILE A 150 1.30 -17.55 3.75
CA ILE A 150 0.69 -16.43 4.48
C ILE A 150 -0.68 -16.82 5.05
N HIS A 151 -1.51 -17.53 4.28
CA HIS A 151 -2.80 -18.03 4.79
C HIS A 151 -2.62 -19.10 5.86
N ARG A 152 -1.65 -20.01 5.69
CA ARG A 152 -1.36 -21.14 6.58
C ARG A 152 -0.56 -20.79 7.84
N MET A 153 -0.10 -19.55 7.98
CA MET A 153 0.66 -19.10 9.14
C MET A 153 -0.13 -19.32 10.45
N PRO A 154 0.43 -20.02 11.44
CA PRO A 154 -0.25 -20.33 12.70
C PRO A 154 -0.50 -19.05 13.53
N PRO A 155 -1.42 -19.09 14.50
CA PRO A 155 -1.59 -18.02 15.49
C PRO A 155 -0.28 -17.71 16.24
N SER A 156 0.11 -16.44 16.28
CA SER A 156 1.21 -15.91 17.10
C SER A 156 0.95 -14.44 17.42
N ALA A 157 1.65 -13.89 18.41
CA ALA A 157 1.54 -12.48 18.79
C ALA A 157 1.87 -11.54 17.60
N ASP A 158 2.86 -11.91 16.79
CA ASP A 158 3.35 -11.10 15.67
C ASP A 158 2.73 -11.48 14.32
N ARG A 159 1.80 -12.45 14.30
CA ARG A 159 1.18 -12.95 13.07
C ARG A 159 0.58 -11.83 12.22
N TRP A 160 -0.03 -10.84 12.86
CA TRP A 160 -0.64 -9.71 12.17
C TRP A 160 0.44 -8.86 11.48
N LYS A 161 1.58 -8.60 12.14
CA LYS A 161 2.72 -7.86 11.59
C LYS A 161 3.34 -8.61 10.41
N LEU A 162 3.66 -9.89 10.60
CA LEU A 162 4.25 -10.76 9.57
C LEU A 162 3.36 -10.91 8.31
N ARG A 163 2.04 -10.89 8.48
CA ARG A 163 1.11 -10.96 7.36
C ARG A 163 0.90 -9.63 6.65
N SER A 164 1.24 -8.52 7.30
CA SER A 164 1.11 -7.18 6.75
C SER A 164 2.42 -6.65 6.15
N GLU A 165 3.53 -7.36 6.34
CA GLU A 165 4.81 -7.02 5.74
C GLU A 165 4.72 -7.04 4.20
N THR A 166 5.28 -6.00 3.59
CA THR A 166 5.43 -5.88 2.14
C THR A 166 6.60 -6.74 1.71
N PHE A 167 6.44 -7.50 0.62
CA PHE A 167 7.52 -8.29 0.08
C PHE A 167 8.58 -7.38 -0.54
N GLN A 168 9.85 -7.62 -0.21
CA GLN A 168 10.96 -6.77 -0.66
C GLN A 168 10.96 -6.56 -2.18
N GLY A 169 10.71 -7.61 -2.96
CA GLY A 169 10.71 -7.50 -4.43
C GLY A 169 9.56 -6.65 -4.98
N ILE A 170 8.43 -6.56 -4.27
CA ILE A 170 7.36 -5.62 -4.61
C ILE A 170 7.79 -4.20 -4.24
N ALA A 171 8.38 -4.01 -3.05
CA ALA A 171 8.87 -2.69 -2.61
C ALA A 171 9.95 -2.14 -3.56
N ASP A 172 10.90 -2.98 -3.96
CA ASP A 172 11.95 -2.63 -4.93
C ASP A 172 11.34 -2.26 -6.28
N ALA A 173 10.39 -3.05 -6.80
CA ALA A 173 9.72 -2.74 -8.06
C ALA A 173 8.94 -1.42 -8.00
N MET A 174 8.25 -1.13 -6.89
CA MET A 174 7.55 0.13 -6.70
C MET A 174 8.52 1.32 -6.64
N ALA A 175 9.65 1.16 -5.92
CA ALA A 175 10.67 2.18 -5.79
C ALA A 175 11.36 2.46 -7.13
N ASP A 176 11.77 1.43 -7.85
CA ASP A 176 12.44 1.55 -9.14
C ASP A 176 11.51 2.15 -10.20
N GLN A 177 10.30 1.59 -10.36
CA GLN A 177 9.41 2.01 -11.42
C GLN A 177 8.77 3.36 -11.14
N TRP A 178 8.17 3.54 -9.96
CA TRP A 178 7.42 4.78 -9.67
C TRP A 178 8.31 5.90 -9.11
N GLY A 179 9.48 5.55 -8.58
CA GLY A 179 10.51 6.52 -8.20
C GLY A 179 11.31 7.05 -9.39
N ALA A 180 11.59 6.27 -10.44
CA ALA A 180 12.39 6.79 -11.56
C ALA A 180 11.63 7.71 -12.53
N GLU A 181 10.29 7.62 -12.58
CA GLU A 181 9.48 8.24 -13.64
C GLU A 181 9.38 9.78 -13.63
N GLN A 182 9.92 10.47 -12.62
CA GLN A 182 9.95 11.95 -12.63
C GLN A 182 10.78 12.50 -13.82
N PHE A 183 11.72 11.72 -14.35
CA PHE A 183 12.65 12.19 -15.37
C PHE A 183 12.07 12.30 -16.78
N ASP A 184 11.05 11.52 -17.13
CA ASP A 184 10.57 11.46 -18.52
C ASP A 184 9.47 12.48 -18.83
N LEU A 185 8.65 12.86 -17.85
CA LEU A 185 7.62 13.88 -18.04
C LEU A 185 8.18 15.30 -18.13
N LEU A 186 9.28 15.60 -17.42
CA LEU A 186 9.94 16.91 -17.49
C LEU A 186 10.88 17.04 -18.70
N ARG A 187 11.43 15.95 -19.23
CA ARG A 187 12.25 15.96 -20.46
C ARG A 187 11.44 16.12 -21.74
N ASN A 188 10.16 15.74 -21.74
CA ASN A 188 9.29 15.84 -22.92
C ASN A 188 8.57 17.19 -23.04
N ILE A 189 8.83 18.14 -22.14
CA ILE A 189 8.27 19.51 -22.16
C ILE A 189 9.39 20.56 -22.37
N ALA A 190 10.67 20.13 -22.46
CA ALA A 190 11.83 20.99 -22.70
C ALA A 190 12.27 20.98 -24.17
#